data_AF-A0A495KMP1-F1
#
_entry.id   AF-A0A495KMP1-F1
#
_cell.length_a   1.000
_cell.length_b   1.000
_cell.length_c   1.000
_cell.angle_alpha   90.00
_cell.angle_beta   90.00
_cell.angle_gamma   90.00
#
_symmetry.space_group_name_H-M   'P 1'
#
loop_
_entity.id
_entity.type
_entity.pdbx_description
1 polymer ?
#
loop_
_entity_poly.entity_id
_entity_poly.type
_entity_poly.pdbx_seq_one_letter_code
_entity_poly.pdbx_strand_id
1 'polypeptide(L)'
;MLQFLKSLFAGEPLKQVKIIMDAKLGKLTCDYKSSDEYFSWDGKVKSKTKGVKSIALSIDGDLNGPYPVALQKAYQIVDTIPDLNYSVQQEIDLKFPEKQINLSRDFRLDDISIYFDEETNDADFDFEYYTEDNSIMVSVEFVNGAIETIDFY
;
A
#
# COMPACT_ATOMS: atom_id res chain seq x y z
N MET A 1 28.55 32.13 -8.79
CA MET A 1 27.21 31.95 -8.15
C MET A 1 26.39 30.86 -8.85
N LEU A 2 26.17 30.93 -10.17
CA LEU A 2 25.47 29.87 -10.93
C LEU A 2 26.14 28.48 -10.86
N GLN A 3 27.48 28.43 -10.82
CA GLN A 3 28.24 27.18 -10.64
C GLN A 3 28.11 26.58 -9.23
N PHE A 4 27.90 27.41 -8.20
CA PHE A 4 27.70 26.95 -6.81
C PHE A 4 26.28 26.40 -6.61
N LEU A 5 25.29 27.02 -7.25
CA LEU A 5 23.93 26.45 -7.34
C LEU A 5 23.93 25.13 -8.11
N LYS A 6 24.69 25.02 -9.20
CA LYS A 6 24.86 23.73 -9.90
C LYS A 6 25.52 22.69 -9.00
N SER A 7 26.53 23.02 -8.20
CA SER A 7 27.15 22.03 -7.29
C SER A 7 26.24 21.57 -6.15
N LEU A 8 25.26 22.38 -5.74
CA LEU A 8 24.26 22.00 -4.74
C LEU A 8 23.28 20.94 -5.27
N PHE A 9 23.07 20.86 -6.59
CA PHE A 9 22.16 19.88 -7.23
C PHE A 9 22.90 18.85 -8.11
N ALA A 10 24.20 18.99 -8.32
CA ALA A 10 25.00 18.10 -9.18
C ALA A 10 25.42 16.79 -8.50
N GLY A 11 25.05 16.58 -7.23
CA GLY A 11 25.44 15.41 -6.45
C GLY A 11 24.32 14.40 -6.19
N GLU A 12 23.05 14.80 -6.30
CA GLU A 12 21.94 13.87 -6.08
C GLU A 12 21.37 13.39 -7.42
N PRO A 13 21.22 12.06 -7.63
CA PRO A 13 20.52 11.56 -8.80
C PRO A 13 19.12 12.19 -8.83
N LEU A 14 18.82 12.95 -9.87
CA LEU A 14 17.49 13.53 -10.06
C LEU A 14 16.46 12.39 -10.03
N LYS A 15 15.54 12.44 -9.06
CA LYS A 15 14.41 11.51 -8.99
C LYS A 15 13.63 11.59 -10.30
N GLN A 16 13.52 10.47 -10.99
CA GLN A 16 12.72 10.33 -12.20
C GLN A 16 11.32 9.85 -11.82
N VAL A 17 10.35 10.21 -12.66
CA VAL A 17 8.94 9.89 -12.42
C VAL A 17 8.35 9.29 -13.68
N LYS A 18 7.81 8.08 -13.57
CA LYS A 18 6.96 7.46 -14.59
C LYS A 18 5.51 7.44 -14.12
N ILE A 19 4.59 7.55 -15.08
CA ILE A 19 3.15 7.62 -14.81
C ILE A 19 2.45 6.68 -15.78
N ILE A 20 1.54 5.87 -15.24
CA ILE A 20 0.56 5.11 -16.03
C ILE A 20 -0.86 5.46 -15.58
N MET A 21 -1.80 5.34 -16.51
CA MET A 21 -3.22 5.54 -16.25
C MET A 21 -3.91 4.19 -16.33
N ASP A 22 -4.34 3.70 -15.17
CA ASP A 22 -5.10 2.48 -15.01
C ASP A 22 -6.61 2.78 -14.95
N ALA A 23 -7.42 1.96 -15.60
CA ALA A 23 -8.87 2.17 -15.67
C ALA A 23 -9.56 1.99 -14.31
N LYS A 24 -9.01 1.14 -13.43
CA LYS A 24 -9.59 0.78 -12.13
C LYS A 24 -8.93 1.52 -10.98
N LEU A 25 -7.61 1.58 -10.97
CA LEU A 25 -6.80 2.17 -9.90
C LEU A 25 -6.49 3.66 -10.14
N GLY A 26 -6.76 4.17 -11.35
CA GLY A 26 -6.54 5.55 -11.71
C GLY A 26 -5.07 5.84 -12.04
N LYS A 27 -4.52 6.94 -11.51
CA LYS A 27 -3.14 7.31 -11.79
C LYS A 27 -2.20 6.52 -10.87
N LEU A 28 -1.28 5.76 -11.47
CA LEU A 28 -0.15 5.14 -10.77
C LEU A 28 1.15 5.86 -11.14
N THR A 29 2.03 6.05 -10.16
CA THR A 29 3.27 6.80 -10.29
C THR A 29 4.43 5.97 -9.78
N CYS A 30 5.52 5.87 -10.53
CA CYS A 30 6.75 5.22 -10.10
C CYS A 30 7.85 6.27 -10.02
N ASP A 31 8.37 6.44 -8.82
CA ASP A 31 9.24 7.52 -8.39
C ASP A 31 10.63 6.90 -8.07
N TYR A 32 11.60 7.00 -8.99
CA TYR A 32 12.83 6.19 -8.92
C TYR A 32 14.12 6.97 -9.20
N LYS A 33 15.25 6.43 -8.76
CA LYS A 33 16.61 6.80 -9.17
C LYS A 33 17.19 5.69 -10.06
N SER A 34 18.18 6.03 -10.89
CA SER A 34 18.81 5.06 -11.79
C SER A 34 19.57 3.93 -11.08
N SER A 35 19.82 4.07 -9.77
CA SER A 35 20.48 3.08 -8.93
C SER A 35 19.50 2.20 -8.15
N ASP A 36 18.20 2.45 -8.25
CA ASP A 36 17.22 1.70 -7.46
C ASP A 36 17.11 0.29 -8.04
N GLU A 37 17.12 -0.70 -7.15
CA GLU A 37 16.98 -2.13 -7.50
C GLU A 37 15.51 -2.58 -7.47
N TYR A 38 14.68 -1.86 -6.71
CA TYR A 38 13.27 -2.15 -6.49
C TYR A 38 12.43 -0.95 -6.94
N PHE A 39 11.29 -1.24 -7.55
CA PHE A 39 10.37 -0.22 -8.06
C PHE A 39 8.97 -0.49 -7.54
N SER A 40 8.36 0.53 -6.94
CA SER A 40 6.94 0.53 -6.58
C SER A 40 6.15 1.48 -7.47
N TRP A 41 4.87 1.16 -7.64
CA TRP A 41 3.89 1.97 -8.35
C TRP A 41 2.82 2.43 -7.37
N ASP A 42 2.86 3.73 -7.05
CA ASP A 42 2.02 4.34 -6.04
C ASP A 42 0.75 4.94 -6.65
N GLY A 43 -0.38 4.67 -6.00
CA GLY A 43 -1.71 5.10 -6.39
C GLY A 43 -2.54 5.59 -5.21
N LYS A 44 -3.75 6.07 -5.52
CA LYS A 44 -4.76 6.42 -4.51
C LYS A 44 -6.12 5.91 -4.92
N VAL A 45 -6.66 4.98 -4.14
CA VAL A 45 -8.01 4.47 -4.33
C VAL A 45 -8.97 5.37 -3.56
N LYS A 46 -9.81 6.09 -4.31
CA LYS A 46 -10.84 6.95 -3.71
C LYS A 46 -12.08 6.13 -3.37
N SER A 47 -12.49 6.17 -2.11
CA SER A 47 -13.82 5.72 -1.75
C SER A 47 -14.88 6.58 -2.44
N LYS A 48 -15.95 5.94 -2.93
CA LYS A 48 -17.13 6.62 -3.50
C LYS A 48 -17.95 7.34 -2.42
N THR A 49 -17.71 7.04 -1.16
CA THR A 49 -18.42 7.62 -0.02
C THR A 49 -17.84 9.00 0.34
N LYS A 50 -18.69 10.02 0.33
CA LYS A 50 -18.30 11.40 0.65
C LYS A 50 -17.74 11.50 2.07
N GLY A 51 -16.54 12.05 2.21
CA GLY A 51 -15.87 12.27 3.50
C GLY A 51 -14.85 11.19 3.89
N VAL A 52 -14.79 10.07 3.16
CA VAL A 52 -13.78 9.03 3.39
C VAL A 52 -12.48 9.43 2.69
N LYS A 53 -11.36 9.42 3.42
CA LYS A 53 -10.03 9.69 2.84
C LYS A 53 -9.68 8.60 1.82
N SER A 54 -8.82 8.96 0.87
CA SER A 54 -8.33 7.99 -0.11
C SER A 54 -7.37 7.01 0.55
N ILE A 55 -7.41 5.75 0.15
CA ILE A 55 -6.48 4.71 0.58
C ILE A 55 -5.25 4.82 -0.33
N ALA A 56 -4.06 4.90 0.26
CA ALA A 56 -2.80 4.80 -0.46
C ALA A 56 -2.60 3.34 -0.92
N LEU A 57 -2.06 3.18 -2.13
CA LEU A 57 -1.83 1.87 -2.72
C LEU A 57 -0.40 1.85 -3.24
N SER A 58 0.42 0.92 -2.77
CA SER A 58 1.76 0.64 -3.30
C SER A 58 1.75 -0.75 -3.95
N ILE A 59 2.27 -0.87 -5.16
CA ILE A 59 2.28 -2.12 -5.91
C ILE A 59 3.68 -2.36 -6.48
N ASP A 60 4.26 -3.51 -6.19
CA ASP A 60 5.55 -3.91 -6.76
C ASP A 60 5.52 -3.98 -8.28
N GLY A 61 6.64 -3.60 -8.90
CA GLY A 61 6.81 -3.66 -10.33
C GLY A 61 8.23 -3.37 -10.80
N ASP A 62 8.31 -2.97 -12.06
CA ASP A 62 9.53 -2.51 -12.70
C ASP A 62 9.32 -1.13 -13.34
N LEU A 63 10.30 -0.67 -14.12
CA LEU A 63 10.20 0.60 -14.84
C LEU A 63 9.11 0.62 -15.92
N ASN A 64 8.50 -0.50 -16.29
CA ASN A 64 7.49 -0.60 -17.33
C ASN A 64 6.07 -0.69 -16.77
N GLY A 65 5.91 -1.08 -15.51
CA GLY A 65 4.63 -1.13 -14.82
C GLY A 65 4.67 -1.97 -13.55
N PRO A 66 3.56 -2.02 -12.79
CA PRO A 66 3.37 -3.04 -11.76
C PRO A 66 3.51 -4.44 -12.35
N TYR A 67 4.02 -5.39 -11.57
CA TYR A 67 4.05 -6.78 -12.01
C TYR A 67 2.63 -7.30 -12.24
N PRO A 68 2.38 -8.12 -13.28
CA PRO A 68 1.02 -8.55 -13.62
C PRO A 68 0.29 -9.25 -12.47
N VAL A 69 0.99 -10.07 -11.68
CA VAL A 69 0.45 -10.80 -10.52
C VAL A 69 0.06 -9.82 -9.40
N ALA A 70 0.95 -8.89 -9.05
CA ALA A 70 0.69 -7.85 -8.05
C ALA A 70 -0.45 -6.91 -8.48
N LEU A 71 -0.51 -6.52 -9.76
CA LEU A 71 -1.59 -5.70 -10.31
C LEU A 71 -2.95 -6.42 -10.25
N GLN A 72 -2.98 -7.70 -10.61
CA GLN A 72 -4.18 -8.52 -10.50
C GLN A 72 -4.65 -8.62 -9.05
N LYS A 73 -3.73 -8.82 -8.11
CA LYS A 73 -4.03 -8.82 -6.66
C LYS A 73 -4.59 -7.48 -6.21
N ALA A 74 -4.00 -6.36 -6.67
CA ALA A 74 -4.50 -5.02 -6.37
C ALA A 74 -5.95 -4.83 -6.83
N TYR A 75 -6.28 -5.30 -8.04
CA TYR A 75 -7.65 -5.26 -8.52
C TYR A 75 -8.60 -6.10 -7.67
N GLN A 76 -8.18 -7.29 -7.23
CA GLN A 76 -8.99 -8.16 -6.38
C GLN A 76 -9.24 -7.51 -5.02
N ILE A 77 -8.16 -7.04 -4.38
CA ILE A 77 -8.22 -6.35 -3.09
C ILE A 77 -9.22 -5.20 -3.15
N VAL A 78 -9.10 -4.30 -4.13
CA VAL A 78 -9.99 -3.13 -4.25
C VAL A 78 -11.47 -3.51 -4.37
N ASP A 79 -11.79 -4.65 -4.97
CA ASP A 79 -13.17 -5.15 -5.04
C ASP A 79 -13.65 -5.77 -3.71
N THR A 80 -12.73 -6.28 -2.90
CA THR A 80 -13.02 -7.08 -1.69
C THR A 80 -12.58 -6.42 -0.37
N ILE A 81 -12.16 -5.14 -0.37
CA ILE A 81 -11.76 -4.42 0.85
C ILE A 81 -12.78 -4.59 2.00
N PRO A 82 -14.11 -4.47 1.80
CA PRO A 82 -15.06 -4.65 2.90
C PRO A 82 -15.02 -6.05 3.53
N ASP A 83 -14.86 -7.08 2.70
CA ASP A 83 -14.81 -8.48 3.17
C ASP A 83 -13.49 -8.79 3.87
N LEU A 84 -12.38 -8.23 3.36
CA LEU A 84 -11.07 -8.32 4.01
C LEU A 84 -11.08 -7.61 5.37
N ASN A 85 -11.61 -6.38 5.46
CA ASN A 85 -11.75 -5.66 6.72
C ASN A 85 -12.58 -6.42 7.76
N TYR A 86 -13.67 -7.07 7.31
CA TYR A 86 -14.47 -7.93 8.19
C TYR A 86 -13.65 -9.12 8.70
N SER A 87 -12.90 -9.78 7.81
CA SER A 87 -12.05 -10.92 8.17
C SER A 87 -10.96 -10.52 9.17
N VAL A 88 -10.32 -9.37 8.98
CA VAL A 88 -9.35 -8.82 9.93
C VAL A 88 -9.98 -8.57 11.30
N GLN A 89 -11.16 -7.94 11.34
CA GLN A 89 -11.86 -7.70 12.61
C GLN A 89 -12.16 -9.00 13.35
N GLN A 90 -12.65 -10.04 12.64
CA GLN A 90 -12.91 -11.36 13.25
C GLN A 90 -11.62 -11.98 13.81
N GLU A 91 -10.52 -11.87 13.09
CA GLU A 91 -9.23 -12.41 13.52
C GLU A 91 -8.69 -11.68 14.76
N ILE A 92 -8.84 -10.34 14.82
CA ILE A 92 -8.50 -9.54 16.01
C ILE A 92 -9.37 -9.94 17.21
N ASP A 93 -10.69 -10.05 17.02
CA ASP A 93 -11.61 -10.42 18.09
C ASP A 93 -11.30 -11.82 18.66
N LEU A 94 -10.82 -12.74 17.80
CA LEU A 94 -10.46 -14.10 18.16
C LEU A 94 -9.10 -14.18 18.87
N LYS A 95 -8.06 -13.54 18.32
CA LYS A 95 -6.67 -13.64 18.80
C LYS A 95 -6.35 -12.67 19.95
N PHE A 96 -6.99 -11.51 19.99
CA PHE A 96 -6.71 -10.42 20.94
C PHE A 96 -7.98 -9.85 21.60
N PRO A 97 -8.84 -10.70 22.20
CA PRO A 97 -10.12 -10.26 22.77
C PRO A 97 -9.98 -9.21 23.88
N GLU A 98 -8.82 -9.13 24.54
CA GLU A 98 -8.53 -8.16 25.59
C GLU A 98 -8.26 -6.73 25.08
N LYS A 99 -7.92 -6.56 23.80
CA LYS A 99 -7.60 -5.25 23.22
C LYS A 99 -8.85 -4.39 22.98
N GLN A 100 -10.02 -5.00 22.82
CA GLN A 100 -11.31 -4.32 22.57
C GLN A 100 -11.28 -3.33 21.39
N ILE A 101 -10.54 -3.67 20.33
CA ILE A 101 -10.38 -2.84 19.14
C ILE A 101 -11.59 -2.98 18.22
N ASN A 102 -12.09 -1.86 17.69
CA ASN A 102 -13.08 -1.85 16.62
C ASN A 102 -12.53 -1.11 15.39
N LEU A 103 -12.04 -1.85 14.41
CA LEU A 103 -11.45 -1.30 13.18
C LEU A 103 -12.42 -0.40 12.41
N SER A 104 -13.71 -0.70 12.43
CA SER A 104 -14.72 0.07 11.68
C SER A 104 -15.05 1.42 12.30
N ARG A 105 -14.81 1.58 13.61
CA ARG A 105 -15.16 2.77 14.38
C ARG A 105 -13.93 3.61 14.72
N ASP A 106 -12.87 2.95 15.17
CA ASP A 106 -11.72 3.60 15.80
C ASP A 106 -10.55 3.77 14.83
N PHE A 107 -10.54 3.02 13.72
CA PHE A 107 -9.46 3.01 12.76
C PHE A 107 -9.96 3.30 11.34
N ARG A 108 -9.00 3.69 10.48
CA ARG A 108 -9.17 3.83 9.04
C ARG A 108 -8.07 3.03 8.36
N LEU A 109 -8.44 2.20 7.39
CA LEU A 109 -7.49 1.64 6.44
C LEU A 109 -6.86 2.79 5.63
N ASP A 110 -5.57 3.02 5.78
CA ASP A 110 -4.86 4.14 5.16
C ASP A 110 -3.93 3.71 4.04
N ASP A 111 -3.26 2.57 4.20
CA ASP A 111 -2.33 2.02 3.22
C ASP A 111 -2.64 0.56 2.89
N ILE A 112 -2.44 0.22 1.61
CA ILE A 112 -2.39 -1.14 1.11
C ILE A 112 -1.08 -1.26 0.33
N SER A 113 -0.21 -2.15 0.77
CA SER A 113 1.04 -2.44 0.06
C SER A 113 1.01 -3.87 -0.47
N ILE A 114 1.37 -4.05 -1.73
CA ILE A 114 1.24 -5.31 -2.46
C ILE A 114 2.59 -5.68 -3.05
N TYR A 115 3.09 -6.84 -2.63
CA TYR A 115 4.42 -7.30 -2.92
C TYR A 115 4.38 -8.53 -3.81
N PHE A 116 5.33 -8.64 -4.74
CA PHE A 116 5.46 -9.85 -5.55
C PHE A 116 6.46 -10.80 -4.88
N ASP A 117 6.00 -12.00 -4.54
CA ASP A 117 6.87 -13.05 -4.01
C ASP A 117 7.40 -13.90 -5.17
N GLU A 118 8.71 -13.82 -5.41
CA GLU A 118 9.38 -14.58 -6.46
C GLU A 118 9.43 -16.10 -6.20
N GLU A 119 9.41 -16.52 -4.92
CA GLU A 119 9.51 -17.95 -4.56
C GLU A 119 8.20 -18.68 -4.84
N THR A 120 7.08 -18.07 -4.48
CA THR A 120 5.73 -18.64 -4.70
C THR A 120 5.11 -18.22 -6.03
N ASN A 121 5.63 -17.16 -6.65
CA ASN A 121 5.05 -16.51 -7.82
C ASN A 121 3.58 -16.10 -7.58
N ASP A 122 3.27 -15.66 -6.36
CA ASP A 122 2.01 -15.01 -5.99
C ASP A 122 2.31 -13.57 -5.51
N ALA A 123 1.27 -12.86 -5.09
CA ALA A 123 1.39 -11.56 -4.45
C ALA A 123 0.79 -11.60 -3.04
N ASP A 124 1.63 -11.23 -2.09
CA ASP A 124 1.29 -10.98 -0.71
C ASP A 124 0.97 -9.50 -0.52
N PHE A 125 0.31 -9.15 0.58
CA PHE A 125 -0.08 -7.77 0.81
C PHE A 125 -0.27 -7.44 2.28
N ASP A 126 -0.08 -6.17 2.60
CA ASP A 126 -0.24 -5.62 3.93
C ASP A 126 -1.32 -4.56 3.94
N PHE A 127 -2.10 -4.55 5.02
CA PHE A 127 -3.05 -3.50 5.35
C PHE A 127 -2.55 -2.73 6.57
N GLU A 128 -2.46 -1.41 6.44
CA GLU A 128 -2.18 -0.53 7.57
C GLU A 128 -3.39 0.30 7.95
N TYR A 129 -3.83 0.13 9.19
CA TYR A 129 -4.92 0.85 9.80
C TYR A 129 -4.38 1.86 10.81
N TYR A 130 -4.91 3.08 10.76
CA TYR A 130 -4.54 4.13 11.70
C TYR A 130 -5.76 4.72 12.38
N THR A 131 -5.60 5.07 13.65
CA THR A 131 -6.53 5.96 14.36
C THR A 131 -6.61 7.33 13.68
N GLU A 132 -7.67 8.11 13.94
CA GLU A 132 -7.86 9.40 13.26
C GLU A 132 -6.73 10.40 13.52
N ASP A 133 -6.12 10.35 14.71
CA ASP A 133 -4.98 11.16 15.12
C ASP A 133 -3.61 10.51 14.82
N ASN A 134 -3.61 9.35 14.14
CA ASN A 134 -2.43 8.54 13.80
C ASN A 134 -1.58 8.15 15.03
N SER A 135 -2.18 8.03 16.21
CA SER A 135 -1.46 7.68 17.44
C SER A 135 -1.22 6.19 17.62
N ILE A 136 -2.06 5.37 16.99
CA ILE A 136 -2.02 3.90 17.04
C ILE A 136 -2.13 3.37 15.61
N MET A 137 -1.30 2.37 15.29
CA MET A 137 -1.31 1.63 14.04
C MET A 137 -1.61 0.14 14.27
N VAL A 138 -2.45 -0.43 13.42
CA VAL A 138 -2.57 -1.89 13.26
C VAL A 138 -2.03 -2.26 11.88
N SER A 139 -0.99 -3.08 11.82
CA SER A 139 -0.50 -3.66 10.58
C SER A 139 -0.94 -5.10 10.47
N VAL A 140 -1.40 -5.50 9.29
CA VAL A 140 -1.93 -6.84 9.02
C VAL A 140 -1.32 -7.38 7.74
N GLU A 141 -0.57 -8.45 7.87
CA GLU A 141 0.12 -9.12 6.77
C GLU A 141 -0.69 -10.31 6.27
N PHE A 142 -0.88 -10.37 4.95
CA PHE A 142 -1.54 -11.46 4.27
C PHE A 142 -0.56 -12.21 3.38
N VAL A 143 -0.33 -13.48 3.71
CA VAL A 143 0.52 -14.40 2.94
C VAL A 143 -0.36 -15.44 2.27
N ASN A 144 -0.24 -15.58 0.94
CA ASN A 144 -1.08 -16.48 0.13
C ASN A 144 -2.59 -16.28 0.36
N GLY A 145 -3.00 -15.03 0.66
CA GLY A 145 -4.40 -14.66 0.90
C GLY A 145 -4.96 -15.01 2.28
N ALA A 146 -4.14 -15.51 3.22
CA ALA A 146 -4.50 -15.73 4.62
C ALA A 146 -3.81 -14.72 5.53
N ILE A 147 -4.43 -14.36 6.65
CA ILE A 147 -3.81 -13.48 7.65
C ILE A 147 -2.72 -14.26 8.39
N GLU A 148 -1.47 -13.84 8.21
CA GLU A 148 -0.31 -14.45 8.87
C GLU A 148 0.02 -13.68 10.16
N THR A 149 0.20 -12.36 10.04
CA THR A 149 0.63 -11.48 11.14
C THR A 149 -0.36 -10.36 11.41
N ILE A 150 -0.55 -10.02 12.69
CA ILE A 150 -1.26 -8.81 13.14
C ILE A 150 -0.42 -8.14 14.23
N ASP A 151 0.08 -6.95 13.93
CA ASP A 151 0.92 -6.17 14.84
C ASP A 151 0.26 -4.85 15.25
N PHE A 152 0.50 -4.45 16.50
CA PHE A 152 -0.04 -3.22 17.09
C PHE A 152 1.11 -2.33 17.55
N TYR A 153 1.13 -1.07 17.10
CA TYR A 153 2.16 -0.08 17.41
C TYR A 153 1.57 1.16 18.07
#